data_AF-A0A2T4IL79-F1
#
_entry.id   AF-A0A2T4IL79-F1
#
_cell.length_a   1.000
_cell.length_b   1.000
_cell.length_c   1.000
_cell.angle_alpha   90.00
_cell.angle_beta   90.00
_cell.angle_gamma   90.00
#
_symmetry.space_group_name_H-M   'P 1'
#
loop_
_entity.id
_entity.type
_entity.pdbx_description
1 polymer ?
#
loop_
_entity_poly.entity_id
_entity_poly.type
_entity_poly.pdbx_seq_one_letter_code
_entity_poly.pdbx_strand_id
1 'polypeptide(L)'
;MAARRQSFLDTWIFPQAFYIALTVGGCVFIAVTKTAGISPVISSTVPIGIMIGYFAFSWYVGKLRVHDEQTGDNLYYMGFLFTLSSLGTSLYQFGTDASTDEIVRNFGIAVTSTITGIALRIFHNQVRRDPADVERAARHELADMTRRVRTEMESVAREFADFRRVCNQMLEEGNSPTGREERRSGPTGLRGYGRQSDKARPGDFGEDSQKPR
;
A
#
# COMPACT_ATOMS: atom_id res chain seq x y z
N MET A 1 21.65 -37.22 11.60
CA MET A 1 20.98 -36.09 10.92
C MET A 1 19.62 -35.86 11.57
N ALA A 2 19.53 -35.01 12.59
CA ALA A 2 18.25 -34.66 13.24
C ALA A 2 18.38 -33.30 13.94
N ALA A 3 18.33 -32.20 13.19
CA ALA A 3 18.25 -30.84 13.74
C ALA A 3 17.81 -29.84 12.66
N ARG A 4 16.57 -29.94 12.16
CA ARG A 4 16.00 -28.91 11.27
C ARG A 4 14.46 -28.90 11.22
N ARG A 5 13.79 -29.14 12.36
CA ARG A 5 12.31 -29.05 12.45
C ARG A 5 11.80 -28.20 13.64
N GLN A 6 12.67 -27.42 14.28
CA GLN A 6 12.31 -26.57 15.42
C GLN A 6 11.99 -25.10 15.03
N SER A 7 12.49 -24.59 13.90
CA SER A 7 12.43 -23.14 13.62
C SER A 7 11.04 -22.57 13.29
N PHE A 8 10.15 -23.37 12.71
CA PHE A 8 8.84 -22.89 12.27
C PHE A 8 7.78 -22.98 13.38
N LEU A 9 7.87 -24.00 14.22
CA LEU A 9 6.95 -24.24 15.34
C LEU A 9 7.23 -23.27 16.50
N ASP A 10 8.49 -23.05 16.90
CA ASP A 10 8.80 -22.11 17.99
C ASP A 10 8.46 -20.66 17.64
N THR A 11 8.57 -20.29 16.36
CA THR A 11 8.30 -18.92 15.90
C THR A 11 6.81 -18.57 15.95
N TRP A 12 5.92 -19.54 15.72
CA TRP A 12 4.47 -19.36 15.69
C TRP A 12 3.78 -19.74 17.00
N ILE A 13 4.21 -20.83 17.64
CA ILE A 13 3.57 -21.37 18.85
C ILE A 13 3.87 -20.50 20.06
N PHE A 14 5.08 -19.96 20.19
CA PHE A 14 5.48 -19.24 21.41
C PHE A 14 4.62 -17.98 21.67
N PRO A 15 4.37 -17.09 20.69
CA PRO A 15 3.49 -15.92 20.90
C PRO A 15 2.04 -16.31 21.21
N GLN A 16 1.51 -17.34 20.53
CA GLN A 16 0.14 -17.81 20.71
C GLN A 16 -0.04 -18.49 22.07
N ALA A 17 0.90 -19.33 22.49
CA ALA A 17 0.89 -19.98 23.79
C ALA A 17 1.00 -18.94 24.92
N PHE A 18 1.84 -17.92 24.75
CA PHE A 18 1.95 -16.81 25.71
C PHE A 18 0.63 -16.03 25.85
N TYR A 19 -0.01 -15.67 24.74
CA TYR A 19 -1.33 -15.04 24.73
C TYR A 19 -2.38 -15.90 25.44
N ILE A 20 -2.47 -17.19 25.10
CA ILE A 20 -3.44 -18.11 25.71
C ILE A 20 -3.17 -18.23 27.21
N ALA A 21 -1.91 -18.37 27.63
CA ALA A 21 -1.54 -18.49 29.04
C ALA A 21 -1.94 -17.24 29.84
N LEU A 22 -1.67 -16.03 29.31
CA LEU A 22 -2.08 -14.79 29.96
C LEU A 22 -3.61 -14.63 30.02
N THR A 23 -4.31 -15.03 28.95
CA THR A 23 -5.76 -14.93 28.89
C THR A 23 -6.43 -15.90 29.85
N VAL A 24 -6.06 -17.18 29.82
CA VAL A 24 -6.60 -18.18 30.74
C VAL A 24 -6.21 -17.85 32.18
N GLY A 25 -4.96 -17.45 32.40
CA GLY A 25 -4.48 -17.00 33.70
C GLY A 25 -5.27 -15.80 34.24
N GLY A 26 -5.57 -14.81 33.41
CA GLY A 26 -6.41 -13.67 33.77
C GLY A 26 -7.86 -14.06 34.10
N CYS A 27 -8.48 -14.95 33.32
CA CYS A 27 -9.82 -15.46 33.61
C CYS A 27 -9.87 -16.22 34.95
N VAL A 28 -8.89 -17.10 35.19
CA VAL A 28 -8.77 -17.85 36.45
C VAL A 28 -8.52 -16.90 37.62
N PHE A 29 -7.64 -15.90 37.45
CA PHE A 29 -7.38 -14.89 38.46
C PHE A 29 -8.67 -14.17 38.85
N ILE A 30 -9.45 -13.67 37.89
CA ILE A 30 -10.74 -13.01 38.13
C ILE A 30 -11.69 -13.92 38.92
N ALA A 31 -11.81 -15.19 38.51
CA ALA A 31 -12.71 -16.13 39.16
C ALA A 31 -12.28 -16.40 40.62
N VAL A 32 -10.99 -16.60 40.87
CA VAL A 32 -10.43 -16.85 42.21
C VAL A 32 -10.57 -15.61 43.09
N THR A 33 -10.22 -14.42 42.61
CA THR A 33 -10.28 -13.21 43.44
C THR A 33 -11.72 -12.84 43.81
N LYS A 34 -12.66 -13.00 42.88
CA LYS A 34 -14.08 -12.78 43.17
C LYS A 34 -14.65 -13.82 44.13
N THR A 35 -14.30 -15.10 44.00
CA THR A 35 -14.78 -16.14 44.94
C THR A 35 -14.15 -16.03 46.33
N ALA A 36 -12.95 -15.44 46.42
CA ALA A 36 -12.31 -15.11 47.69
C ALA A 36 -12.82 -13.80 48.34
N GLY A 37 -13.81 -13.12 47.75
CA GLY A 37 -14.37 -11.86 48.29
C GLY A 37 -13.42 -10.65 48.21
N ILE A 38 -12.40 -10.70 47.35
CA ILE A 38 -11.48 -9.58 47.14
C ILE A 38 -12.19 -8.44 46.43
N SER A 39 -11.78 -7.20 46.74
CA SER A 39 -12.32 -5.99 46.13
C SER A 39 -12.50 -6.12 44.60
N PRO A 40 -13.68 -5.80 44.06
CA PRO A 40 -13.97 -5.83 42.63
C PRO A 40 -13.02 -4.98 41.78
N VAL A 41 -12.50 -3.90 42.37
CA VAL A 41 -11.55 -3.01 41.71
C VAL A 41 -10.26 -3.76 41.41
N ILE A 42 -9.68 -4.45 42.40
CA ILE A 42 -8.44 -5.23 42.24
C ILE A 42 -8.65 -6.36 41.21
N SER A 43 -9.79 -7.05 41.31
CA SER A 43 -10.15 -8.14 40.41
C SER A 43 -10.21 -7.72 38.94
N SER A 44 -10.51 -6.45 38.64
CA SER A 44 -10.58 -5.94 37.26
C SER A 44 -9.33 -5.16 36.83
N THR A 45 -8.67 -4.44 37.74
CA THR A 45 -7.45 -3.67 37.43
C THR A 45 -6.26 -4.56 37.09
N VAL A 46 -6.07 -5.68 37.78
CA VAL A 46 -4.95 -6.60 37.48
C VAL A 46 -5.06 -7.19 36.06
N PRO A 47 -6.21 -7.74 35.60
CA PRO A 47 -6.38 -8.16 34.22
C PRO A 47 -6.14 -7.05 33.19
N ILE A 48 -6.59 -5.82 33.48
CA ILE A 48 -6.28 -4.66 32.62
C ILE A 48 -4.76 -4.42 32.55
N GLY A 49 -4.06 -4.51 33.68
CA GLY A 49 -2.60 -4.48 33.73
C GLY A 49 -1.95 -5.58 32.90
N ILE A 50 -2.49 -6.80 32.91
CA ILE A 50 -2.04 -7.91 32.05
C ILE A 50 -2.22 -7.56 30.57
N MET A 51 -3.35 -6.97 30.18
CA MET A 51 -3.60 -6.52 28.79
C MET A 51 -2.58 -5.46 28.35
N ILE A 52 -2.34 -4.46 29.20
CA ILE A 52 -1.35 -3.40 28.93
C ILE A 52 0.06 -4.00 28.85
N GLY A 53 0.40 -4.93 29.75
CA GLY A 53 1.67 -5.64 29.73
C GLY A 53 1.86 -6.47 28.46
N TYR A 54 0.83 -7.19 28.03
CA TYR A 54 0.83 -7.91 26.75
C TYR A 54 1.01 -6.95 25.58
N PHE A 55 0.26 -5.85 25.53
CA PHE A 55 0.41 -4.82 24.50
C PHE A 55 1.83 -4.26 24.45
N ALA A 56 2.42 -3.89 25.60
CA ALA A 56 3.78 -3.35 25.67
C ALA A 56 4.84 -4.38 25.24
N PHE A 57 4.68 -5.65 25.65
CA PHE A 57 5.56 -6.74 25.24
C PHE A 57 5.46 -6.99 23.72
N SER A 58 4.25 -7.13 23.19
CA SER A 58 4.02 -7.29 21.74
C SER A 58 4.52 -6.10 20.95
N TRP A 59 4.39 -4.87 21.47
CA TRP A 59 4.94 -3.67 20.84
C TRP A 59 6.47 -3.70 20.78
N TYR A 60 7.13 -4.07 21.88
CA TYR A 60 8.58 -4.14 21.96
C TYR A 60 9.16 -5.25 21.07
N VAL A 61 8.58 -6.46 21.12
CA VAL A 61 8.98 -7.60 20.29
C VAL A 61 8.57 -7.40 18.83
N GLY A 62 7.44 -6.73 18.56
CA GLY A 62 6.96 -6.41 17.23
C GLY A 62 7.88 -5.48 16.44
N LYS A 63 8.68 -4.63 17.10
CA LYS A 63 9.77 -3.90 16.43
C LYS A 63 10.84 -4.82 15.83
N LEU A 64 10.97 -6.06 16.33
CA LEU A 64 11.92 -7.06 15.85
C LEU A 64 11.30 -8.03 14.83
N ARG A 65 9.96 -8.08 14.71
CA ARG A 65 9.24 -8.99 13.79
C ARG A 65 8.11 -8.25 13.08
N VAL A 66 8.26 -8.10 11.75
CA VAL A 66 7.39 -7.32 10.85
C VAL A 66 5.94 -7.85 10.76
N HIS A 67 5.64 -9.05 11.25
CA HIS A 67 4.38 -9.74 10.99
C HIS A 67 3.63 -10.09 12.28
N ASP A 68 3.00 -9.10 12.92
CA ASP A 68 1.99 -9.39 13.95
C ASP A 68 0.82 -8.39 13.84
N GLU A 69 -0.04 -8.66 12.88
CA GLU A 69 -1.33 -7.96 12.70
C GLU A 69 -2.39 -8.47 13.71
N GLN A 70 -2.10 -9.54 14.48
CA GLN A 70 -3.07 -10.21 15.34
C GLN A 70 -3.11 -9.68 16.77
N THR A 71 -2.07 -8.95 17.23
CA THR A 71 -2.01 -8.37 18.58
C THR A 71 -3.25 -7.51 18.92
N GLY A 72 -3.76 -6.71 17.97
CA GLY A 72 -4.96 -5.90 18.19
C GLY A 72 -6.22 -6.74 18.43
N ASP A 73 -6.37 -7.84 17.70
CA ASP A 73 -7.50 -8.76 17.87
C ASP A 73 -7.37 -9.55 19.18
N ASN A 74 -6.15 -9.96 19.55
CA ASN A 74 -5.88 -10.63 20.83
C ASN A 74 -6.27 -9.76 22.03
N LEU A 75 -5.97 -8.46 22.00
CA LEU A 75 -6.36 -7.52 23.06
C LEU A 75 -7.88 -7.36 23.17
N TYR A 76 -8.58 -7.36 22.04
CA TYR A 76 -10.04 -7.35 22.02
C TYR A 76 -10.63 -8.61 22.65
N TYR A 77 -10.13 -9.78 22.29
CA TYR A 77 -10.60 -11.05 22.87
C TYR A 77 -10.26 -11.19 24.35
N MET A 78 -9.08 -10.72 24.80
CA MET A 78 -8.74 -10.65 26.22
C MET A 78 -9.76 -9.80 27.00
N GLY A 79 -10.02 -8.58 26.54
CA GLY A 79 -10.97 -7.68 27.21
C GLY A 79 -12.37 -8.29 27.32
N PHE A 80 -12.85 -8.89 26.23
CA PHE A 80 -14.13 -9.59 26.16
C PHE A 80 -14.20 -10.79 27.13
N LEU A 81 -13.19 -11.66 27.11
CA LEU A 81 -13.14 -12.85 27.98
C LEU A 81 -13.03 -12.49 29.46
N PHE A 82 -12.27 -11.44 29.80
CA PHE A 82 -12.16 -10.96 31.18
C PHE A 82 -13.50 -10.42 31.69
N THR A 83 -14.21 -9.64 30.88
CA THR A 83 -15.55 -9.16 31.24
C THR A 83 -16.52 -10.31 31.41
N LEU A 84 -16.55 -11.28 30.49
CA LEU A 84 -17.41 -12.46 30.59
C LEU A 84 -17.09 -13.32 31.81
N SER A 85 -15.81 -13.52 32.13
CA SER A 85 -15.40 -14.29 33.31
C SER A 85 -15.81 -13.59 34.60
N SER A 86 -15.67 -12.26 34.64
CA SER A 86 -16.07 -11.43 35.78
C SER A 86 -17.58 -11.44 35.99
N LEU A 87 -18.37 -11.28 34.92
CA LEU A 87 -19.82 -11.36 34.98
C LEU A 87 -20.30 -12.77 35.33
N GLY A 88 -19.74 -13.80 34.69
CA GLY A 88 -20.08 -15.20 34.96
C GLY A 88 -19.85 -15.57 36.43
N THR A 89 -18.74 -15.13 37.01
CA THR A 89 -18.46 -15.35 38.44
C THR A 89 -19.41 -14.56 39.35
N SER A 90 -19.77 -13.34 38.97
CA SER A 90 -20.72 -12.52 39.74
C SER A 90 -22.12 -13.11 39.75
N LEU A 91 -22.57 -13.66 38.62
CA LEU A 91 -23.87 -14.35 38.51
C LEU A 91 -23.87 -15.68 39.28
N TYR A 92 -22.74 -16.39 39.30
CA TYR A 92 -22.62 -17.62 40.07
C TYR A 92 -22.81 -17.39 41.58
N GLN A 93 -22.31 -16.27 42.11
CA GLN A 93 -22.43 -15.89 43.52
C GLN A 93 -23.76 -15.23 43.90
N PHE A 94 -24.56 -14.83 42.91
CA PHE A 94 -25.89 -14.26 43.15
C PHE A 94 -26.79 -15.20 43.96
N GLY A 95 -26.66 -16.51 43.74
CA GLY A 95 -27.49 -17.51 44.40
C GLY A 95 -27.09 -17.80 45.85
N THR A 96 -25.95 -17.30 46.33
CA THR A 96 -25.43 -17.63 47.66
C THR A 96 -25.56 -16.49 48.65
N ASP A 97 -25.09 -15.26 48.33
CA ASP A 97 -25.07 -14.13 49.28
C ASP A 97 -25.03 -12.73 48.62
N ALA A 98 -24.87 -12.62 47.30
CA ALA A 98 -24.65 -11.33 46.63
C ALA A 98 -25.95 -10.60 46.26
N SER A 99 -26.01 -9.29 46.51
CA SER A 99 -27.17 -8.46 46.14
C SER A 99 -27.17 -8.07 44.65
N THR A 100 -28.34 -7.73 44.12
CA THR A 100 -28.47 -7.22 42.73
C THR A 100 -27.62 -5.97 42.50
N ASP A 101 -27.55 -5.05 43.47
CA ASP A 101 -26.77 -3.82 43.37
C ASP A 101 -25.26 -4.12 43.27
N GLU A 102 -24.79 -5.10 44.04
CA GLU A 102 -23.40 -5.56 43.98
C GLU A 102 -23.04 -6.14 42.61
N ILE A 103 -23.96 -6.88 41.98
CA ILE A 103 -23.76 -7.41 40.63
C ILE A 103 -23.68 -6.29 39.60
N VAL A 104 -24.58 -5.30 39.66
CA VAL A 104 -24.57 -4.16 38.74
C VAL A 104 -23.27 -3.37 38.87
N ARG A 105 -22.80 -3.12 40.09
CA ARG A 105 -21.52 -2.47 40.34
C ARG A 105 -20.35 -3.30 39.80
N ASN A 106 -20.34 -4.60 40.08
CA ASN A 106 -19.34 -5.54 39.58
C ASN A 106 -19.29 -5.60 38.05
N PHE A 107 -20.47 -5.58 37.42
CA PHE A 107 -20.61 -5.54 35.98
C PHE A 107 -20.03 -4.25 35.40
N GLY A 108 -20.38 -3.09 35.95
CA GLY A 108 -19.84 -1.80 35.49
C GLY A 108 -18.32 -1.75 35.54
N ILE A 109 -17.72 -2.26 36.63
CA ILE A 109 -16.25 -2.36 36.75
C ILE A 109 -15.70 -3.36 35.72
N ALA A 110 -16.35 -4.50 35.51
CA ALA A 110 -15.93 -5.50 34.52
C ALA A 110 -15.97 -4.97 33.07
N VAL A 111 -16.92 -4.10 32.73
CA VAL A 111 -17.03 -3.50 31.38
C VAL A 111 -15.79 -2.66 31.04
N THR A 112 -15.09 -2.11 32.04
CA THR A 112 -13.87 -1.32 31.81
C THR A 112 -12.75 -2.11 31.12
N SER A 113 -12.66 -3.42 31.34
CA SER A 113 -11.67 -4.25 30.63
C SER A 113 -12.02 -4.43 29.15
N THR A 114 -13.32 -4.54 28.82
CA THR A 114 -13.77 -4.56 27.41
C THR A 114 -13.52 -3.22 26.72
N ILE A 115 -13.84 -2.11 27.40
CA ILE A 115 -13.56 -0.76 26.87
C ILE A 115 -12.05 -0.61 26.60
N THR A 116 -11.23 -1.03 27.56
CA THR A 116 -9.76 -0.98 27.42
C THR A 116 -9.27 -1.86 26.27
N GLY A 117 -9.81 -3.07 26.11
CA GLY A 117 -9.46 -3.97 25.00
C GLY A 117 -9.79 -3.38 23.64
N ILE A 118 -10.98 -2.79 23.48
CA ILE A 118 -11.36 -2.10 22.25
C ILE A 118 -10.48 -0.87 22.00
N ALA A 119 -10.22 -0.05 23.02
CA ALA A 119 -9.37 1.13 22.90
C ALA A 119 -7.95 0.77 22.46
N LEU A 120 -7.35 -0.25 23.09
CA LEU A 120 -6.03 -0.74 22.73
C LEU A 120 -6.00 -1.34 21.31
N ARG A 121 -7.04 -2.08 20.90
CA ARG A 121 -7.18 -2.58 19.52
C ARG A 121 -7.19 -1.44 18.51
N ILE A 122 -7.99 -0.41 18.76
CA ILE A 122 -8.10 0.76 17.89
C ILE A 122 -6.74 1.46 17.80
N PHE A 123 -6.11 1.72 18.94
CA PHE A 123 -4.79 2.35 19.00
C PHE A 123 -3.73 1.56 18.22
N HIS A 124 -3.62 0.25 18.48
CA HIS A 124 -2.65 -0.62 17.79
C HIS A 124 -2.89 -0.65 16.27
N ASN A 125 -4.14 -0.81 15.85
CA ASN A 125 -4.48 -0.94 14.44
C ASN A 125 -4.33 0.38 13.69
N GLN A 126 -4.59 1.53 14.32
CA GLN A 126 -4.36 2.83 13.71
C GLN A 126 -2.87 3.08 13.46
N VAL A 127 -1.99 2.78 14.42
CA VAL A 127 -0.56 3.04 14.28
C VAL A 127 0.13 2.12 13.25
N ARG A 128 -0.33 0.87 13.08
CA ARG A 128 0.24 -0.05 12.07
C ARG A 128 -0.30 0.17 10.65
N ARG A 129 -1.54 0.62 10.52
CA ARG A 129 -2.16 0.80 9.21
C ARG A 129 -1.55 1.96 8.43
N ASP A 130 -1.19 3.04 9.12
CA ASP A 130 -0.57 4.22 8.53
C ASP A 130 0.77 3.89 7.81
N PRO A 131 1.76 3.19 8.41
CA PRO A 131 2.99 2.78 7.73
C PRO A 131 2.80 1.80 6.56
N ALA A 132 1.96 0.78 6.72
CA ALA A 132 1.83 -0.29 5.73
C ALA A 132 1.09 0.18 4.46
N ASP A 133 0.07 1.03 4.63
CA ASP A 133 -0.66 1.59 3.51
C ASP A 133 0.19 2.65 2.78
N VAL A 134 1.00 3.43 3.48
CA VAL A 134 1.99 4.36 2.88
C VAL A 134 3.03 3.60 2.07
N GLU A 135 3.58 2.50 2.58
CA GLU A 135 4.56 1.70 1.84
C GLU A 135 3.96 1.08 0.56
N ARG A 136 2.73 0.55 0.62
CA ARG A 136 2.04 0.00 -0.55
C ARG A 136 1.75 1.07 -1.58
N ALA A 137 1.27 2.24 -1.16
CA ALA A 137 1.05 3.38 -2.03
C ALA A 137 2.36 3.82 -2.72
N ALA A 138 3.44 3.96 -1.95
CA ALA A 138 4.76 4.30 -2.47
C ALA A 138 5.28 3.26 -3.48
N ARG A 139 5.11 1.95 -3.21
CA ARG A 139 5.48 0.89 -4.16
C ARG A 139 4.69 0.97 -5.46
N HIS A 140 3.40 1.29 -5.37
CA HIS A 140 2.55 1.45 -6.55
C HIS A 140 2.97 2.67 -7.38
N GLU A 141 3.20 3.80 -6.71
CA GLU A 141 3.68 5.04 -7.34
C GLU A 141 5.05 4.84 -7.99
N LEU A 142 5.98 4.15 -7.32
CA LEU A 142 7.29 3.77 -7.86
C LEU A 142 7.18 2.87 -9.09
N ALA A 143 6.28 1.88 -9.07
CA ALA A 143 6.06 1.00 -10.22
C ALA A 143 5.54 1.78 -11.43
N ASP A 144 4.61 2.71 -11.22
CA ASP A 144 4.06 3.55 -12.28
C ASP A 144 5.07 4.57 -12.81
N MET A 145 5.85 5.21 -11.92
CA MET A 145 6.97 6.05 -12.31
C MET A 145 7.99 5.27 -13.16
N THR A 146 8.34 4.06 -12.75
CA THR A 146 9.28 3.19 -13.48
C THR A 146 8.75 2.86 -14.88
N ARG A 147 7.44 2.57 -15.01
CA ARG A 147 6.81 2.33 -16.31
C ARG A 147 6.88 3.56 -17.21
N ARG A 148 6.60 4.75 -16.68
CA ARG A 148 6.71 6.00 -17.43
C ARG A 148 8.14 6.26 -17.89
N VAL A 149 9.12 6.13 -16.98
CA VAL A 149 10.55 6.28 -17.30
C VAL A 149 10.95 5.33 -18.41
N ARG A 150 10.53 4.06 -18.34
CA ARG A 150 10.80 3.09 -19.40
C ARG A 150 10.25 3.55 -20.76
N THR A 151 9.00 4.01 -20.82
CA THR A 151 8.38 4.50 -22.06
C THR A 151 9.13 5.70 -22.63
N GLU A 152 9.52 6.65 -21.78
CA GLU A 152 10.32 7.81 -22.20
C GLU A 152 11.69 7.39 -22.72
N MET A 153 12.38 6.46 -22.04
CA MET A 153 13.66 5.92 -22.50
C MET A 153 13.55 5.21 -23.85
N GLU A 154 12.49 4.43 -24.07
CA GLU A 154 12.22 3.81 -25.38
C GLU A 154 11.97 4.87 -26.47
N SER A 155 11.36 6.01 -26.13
CA SER A 155 11.19 7.14 -27.04
C SER A 155 12.52 7.80 -27.40
N VAL A 156 13.34 8.13 -26.39
CA VAL A 156 14.67 8.72 -26.58
C VAL A 156 15.57 7.80 -27.40
N ALA A 157 15.50 6.49 -27.18
CA ALA A 157 16.27 5.51 -27.97
C ALA A 157 15.89 5.53 -29.46
N ARG A 158 14.59 5.69 -29.78
CA ARG A 158 14.13 5.83 -31.17
C ARG A 158 14.64 7.13 -31.81
N GLU A 159 14.49 8.24 -31.10
CA GLU A 159 14.96 9.54 -31.57
C GLU A 159 16.48 9.57 -31.81
N PHE A 160 17.26 8.92 -30.94
CA PHE A 160 18.70 8.75 -31.14
C PHE A 160 19.04 7.93 -32.40
N ALA A 161 18.27 6.88 -32.67
CA ALA A 161 18.47 6.06 -33.86
C ALA A 161 18.16 6.85 -35.14
N ASP A 162 17.10 7.65 -35.13
CA ASP A 162 16.73 8.54 -36.23
C ASP A 162 17.76 9.65 -36.43
N PHE A 163 18.21 10.30 -35.37
CA PHE A 163 19.29 11.29 -35.40
C PHE A 163 20.57 10.72 -36.03
N ARG A 164 20.99 9.51 -35.60
CA ARG A 164 22.16 8.83 -36.19
C ARG A 164 21.98 8.57 -37.69
N ARG A 165 20.78 8.18 -38.13
CA ARG A 165 20.48 7.96 -39.56
C ARG A 165 20.60 9.25 -40.34
N VAL A 166 20.01 10.35 -39.86
CA VAL A 166 20.09 11.68 -40.48
C VAL A 166 21.53 12.17 -40.57
N CYS A 167 22.32 12.04 -39.49
CA CYS A 167 23.74 12.42 -39.52
C CYS A 167 24.55 11.65 -40.56
N ASN A 168 24.35 10.32 -40.65
CA ASN A 168 25.04 9.51 -41.66
C ASN A 168 24.63 9.91 -43.09
N GLN A 169 23.35 10.19 -43.32
CA GLN A 169 22.86 10.65 -44.61
C GLN A 169 23.48 12.01 -45.00
N MET A 170 23.54 12.97 -44.08
CA MET A 170 24.20 14.26 -44.34
C MET A 170 25.71 14.12 -44.60
N LEU A 171 26.40 13.17 -43.94
CA LEU A 171 27.80 12.87 -44.21
C LEU A 171 28.01 12.26 -45.60
N GLU A 172 27.13 11.35 -46.03
CA GLU A 172 27.17 10.77 -47.37
C GLU A 172 26.86 11.82 -48.46
N GLU A 173 25.81 12.62 -48.27
CA GLU A 173 25.46 13.72 -49.18
C GLU A 173 26.57 14.77 -49.25
N GLY A 174 27.18 15.13 -48.12
CA GLY A 174 28.29 16.08 -48.05
C GLY A 174 29.60 15.59 -48.67
N ASN A 175 29.82 14.27 -48.72
CA ASN A 175 31.00 13.67 -49.34
C ASN A 175 30.77 13.25 -50.80
N SER A 176 29.51 13.27 -51.27
CA SER A 176 29.15 13.03 -52.67
C SER A 176 29.56 14.22 -53.57
N PRO A 177 30.02 14.00 -54.82
CA PRO A 177 30.46 15.07 -55.71
C PRO A 177 29.36 16.09 -56.08
N THR A 178 28.09 15.71 -55.91
CA THR A 178 26.91 16.44 -56.38
C THR A 178 26.75 17.82 -55.74
N GLY A 179 27.12 17.99 -54.47
CA GLY A 179 27.11 19.30 -53.79
C GLY A 179 28.15 20.30 -54.32
N ARG A 180 29.20 19.80 -55.00
CA ARG A 180 30.19 20.66 -55.70
C ARG A 180 29.70 21.12 -57.06
N GLU A 181 28.82 20.37 -57.71
CA GLU A 181 28.27 20.70 -59.02
C GLU A 181 27.12 21.72 -58.94
N GLU A 182 26.28 21.67 -57.90
CA GLU A 182 25.25 22.69 -57.68
C GLU A 182 25.82 24.06 -57.30
N ARG A 183 26.91 24.11 -56.51
CA ARG A 183 27.64 25.36 -56.26
C ARG A 183 28.39 25.89 -57.49
N ARG A 184 28.66 25.04 -58.49
CA ARG A 184 29.30 25.44 -59.75
C ARG A 184 28.29 25.77 -60.86
N SER A 185 27.01 25.38 -60.72
CA SER A 185 26.00 25.50 -61.77
C SER A 185 24.94 26.61 -61.56
N GLY A 186 25.01 27.37 -60.48
CA GLY A 186 24.28 28.65 -60.38
C GLY A 186 25.08 29.79 -61.04
N PRO A 187 24.51 30.70 -61.86
CA PRO A 187 23.17 30.75 -62.46
C PRO A 187 23.26 30.76 -64.01
N THR A 188 23.13 29.60 -64.67
CA THR A 188 23.07 29.57 -66.16
C THR A 188 21.65 29.35 -66.70
N GLY A 189 20.68 29.01 -65.83
CA GLY A 189 19.31 28.67 -66.21
C GLY A 189 18.38 29.84 -66.58
N LEU A 190 18.78 31.11 -66.39
CA LEU A 190 17.90 32.28 -66.64
C LEU A 190 17.99 32.84 -68.07
N ARG A 191 18.78 32.25 -68.98
CA ARG A 191 18.96 32.77 -70.36
C ARG A 191 18.02 32.18 -71.41
N GLY A 192 17.16 31.22 -71.07
CA GLY A 192 16.31 30.50 -72.03
C GLY A 192 14.89 31.05 -72.22
N TYR A 193 14.35 31.83 -71.28
CA TYR A 193 12.91 32.13 -71.24
C TYR A 193 12.49 33.46 -71.90
N GLY A 194 13.45 34.26 -72.40
CA GLY A 194 13.18 35.62 -72.89
C GLY A 194 13.00 35.79 -74.40
N ARG A 195 12.96 34.71 -75.20
CA ARG A 195 13.01 34.83 -76.68
C ARG A 195 11.82 34.27 -77.46
N GLN A 196 10.75 33.84 -76.77
CA GLN A 196 9.64 33.12 -77.42
C GLN A 196 8.26 33.76 -77.19
N SER A 197 8.20 35.09 -77.03
CA SER A 197 6.92 35.81 -76.87
C SER A 197 6.59 36.78 -78.00
N ASP A 198 7.34 36.79 -79.11
CA ASP A 198 7.24 37.85 -80.12
C ASP A 198 6.70 37.42 -81.50
N LYS A 199 5.80 36.43 -81.54
CA LYS A 199 5.01 36.13 -82.75
C LYS A 199 3.57 35.77 -82.39
N ALA A 200 2.77 36.79 -82.11
CA ALA A 200 1.33 36.73 -82.28
C ALA A 200 0.97 37.15 -83.72
N ARG A 201 0.08 36.39 -84.39
CA ARG A 201 -1.07 36.91 -85.16
C ARG A 201 -1.95 35.76 -85.71
N PRO A 202 -3.23 36.03 -85.99
CA PRO A 202 -4.35 35.23 -85.49
C PRO A 202 -5.15 34.57 -86.62
N GLY A 203 -5.97 33.59 -86.28
CA GLY A 203 -7.02 33.13 -87.19
C GLY A 203 -7.67 31.82 -86.76
N ASP A 204 -9.00 31.91 -86.64
CA ASP A 204 -9.99 30.88 -87.00
C ASP A 204 -10.55 29.94 -85.91
N PHE A 205 -11.73 30.38 -85.42
CA PHE A 205 -13.04 29.70 -85.41
C PHE A 205 -13.26 28.28 -84.86
N GLY A 206 -14.40 28.17 -84.16
CA GLY A 206 -15.14 26.94 -83.84
C GLY A 206 -15.26 26.72 -82.33
N GLU A 207 -16.32 27.16 -81.63
CA GLU A 207 -17.56 26.38 -81.44
C GLU A 207 -17.26 24.88 -81.28
N ASP A 208 -17.53 24.22 -80.16
CA ASP A 208 -18.86 24.08 -79.58
C ASP A 208 -18.80 23.42 -78.19
N SER A 209 -19.68 23.88 -77.31
CA SER A 209 -20.49 23.14 -76.33
C SER A 209 -20.03 21.76 -75.82
N GLN A 210 -19.73 21.64 -74.51
CA GLN A 210 -20.68 21.12 -73.52
C GLN A 210 -20.05 20.97 -72.12
N LYS A 211 -20.85 21.36 -71.14
CA LYS A 211 -20.64 21.30 -69.69
C LYS A 211 -21.54 20.16 -69.13
N PRO A 212 -21.60 19.91 -67.81
CA PRO A 212 -21.03 18.74 -67.14
C PRO A 212 -22.09 17.78 -66.55
N ARG A 213 -21.65 16.63 -66.05
CA ARG A 213 -22.12 16.07 -64.76
C ARG A 213 -20.95 15.42 -64.04
#